data_AF-T1GHQ0-F1
#
_entry.id   AF-T1GHQ0-F1
#
_cell.length_a   1.000
_cell.length_b   1.000
_cell.length_c   1.000
_cell.angle_alpha   90.00
_cell.angle_beta   90.00
_cell.angle_gamma   90.00
#
_symmetry.space_group_name_H-M   'P 1'
#
loop_
_entity.id
_entity.type
_entity.pdbx_description
1 polymer ?
#
loop_
_entity_poly.entity_id
_entity_poly.type
_entity_poly.pdbx_seq_one_letter_code
_entity_poly.pdbx_strand_id
1 'polypeptide(L)'
;MVQLYVPSEHHRPKGIMLRVGAYVSPQMMEGEYSMREKLPANVYTWTSRDPCIDGGRAVTVCAPGAAITSVPEFTMSKSMLMNGTSMAAPHVAGAI
;
A
#
# COMPACT_ATOMS: atom_id res chain seq x y z
N MET A 1 -25.98 8.65 -0.91
CA MET A 1 -25.14 9.03 -2.05
C MET A 1 -24.82 10.51 -1.90
N VAL A 2 -23.71 10.86 -1.26
CA VAL A 2 -23.23 12.24 -1.20
C VAL A 2 -21.99 12.29 -2.07
N GLN A 3 -22.16 12.75 -3.30
CA GLN A 3 -21.05 13.00 -4.22
C GLN A 3 -20.37 14.29 -3.74
N LEU A 4 -19.20 14.18 -3.11
CA LEU A 4 -18.37 15.35 -2.83
C LEU A 4 -17.94 15.95 -4.18
N TYR A 5 -18.22 17.24 -4.37
CA TYR A 5 -17.75 18.02 -5.52
C TYR A 5 -16.22 18.09 -5.48
N VAL A 6 -15.55 17.41 -6.41
CA VAL A 6 -14.11 17.54 -6.64
C VAL A 6 -13.94 18.45 -7.85
N PRO A 7 -13.42 19.70 -7.68
CA PRO A 7 -13.18 20.60 -8.80
C PRO A 7 -12.21 19.98 -9.81
N SER A 8 -12.42 20.23 -11.10
CA SER A 8 -11.56 19.76 -12.18
C SER A 8 -10.20 20.47 -12.13
N GLU A 9 -9.21 19.85 -11.48
CA GLU A 9 -7.86 20.40 -11.37
C GLU A 9 -7.01 20.09 -12.61
N HIS A 10 -7.28 20.81 -13.70
CA HIS A 10 -6.54 20.71 -14.97
C HIS A 10 -5.19 21.46 -14.95
N HIS A 11 -4.69 21.92 -13.80
CA HIS A 11 -3.47 22.75 -13.76
C HIS A 11 -2.57 22.61 -12.51
N ARG A 12 -2.78 21.61 -11.64
CA ARG A 12 -1.83 21.42 -10.54
C ARG A 12 -0.55 20.77 -11.07
N PRO A 13 0.65 21.35 -10.86
CA PRO A 13 1.89 20.62 -11.15
C PRO A 13 1.87 19.33 -10.33
N LYS A 14 1.86 18.19 -11.02
CA LYS A 14 1.90 16.88 -10.36
C LYS A 14 3.27 16.80 -9.69
N GLY A 15 3.31 17.07 -8.39
CA GLY A 15 4.52 16.98 -7.60
C GLY A 15 5.21 15.64 -7.84
N ILE A 16 6.54 15.64 -7.85
CA ILE A 16 7.35 14.43 -8.04
C ILE A 16 7.19 13.56 -6.79
N MET A 17 6.18 12.70 -6.77
CA MET A 17 5.93 11.73 -5.70
C MET A 17 5.98 10.32 -6.27
N LEU A 18 6.68 9.41 -5.58
CA LEU A 18 6.62 7.98 -5.87
C LEU A 18 5.36 7.39 -5.22
N ARG A 19 4.45 6.89 -6.05
CA ARG A 19 3.18 6.32 -5.60
C ARG A 19 3.33 4.81 -5.51
N VAL A 20 3.11 4.26 -4.31
CA VAL A 20 3.47 2.87 -3.99
C VAL A 20 2.22 2.02 -3.76
N GLY A 21 2.11 0.94 -4.53
CA GLY A 21 1.11 -0.12 -4.35
C GLY A 21 1.60 -1.19 -3.38
N ALA A 22 0.65 -1.95 -2.83
CA ALA A 22 0.93 -2.99 -1.84
C ALA A 22 0.63 -4.38 -2.41
N TYR A 23 1.60 -5.30 -2.32
CA TYR A 23 1.42 -6.69 -2.70
C TYR A 23 1.73 -7.67 -1.57
N VAL A 24 1.23 -8.89 -1.70
CA VAL A 24 1.51 -10.03 -0.81
C VAL A 24 2.23 -11.12 -1.60
N SER A 25 3.38 -11.55 -1.09
CA SER A 25 4.18 -12.63 -1.67
C SER A 25 3.82 -13.99 -1.04
N PRO A 26 4.15 -15.12 -1.70
CA PRO A 26 4.02 -16.45 -1.10
C PRO A 26 4.77 -16.61 0.23
N GLN A 27 5.91 -15.93 0.39
CA GLN A 27 6.71 -15.95 1.62
C GLN A 27 5.99 -15.20 2.75
N MET A 28 5.34 -14.08 2.44
CA MET A 28 4.50 -13.36 3.41
C MET A 28 3.27 -14.18 3.81
N MET A 29 2.63 -14.87 2.84
CA MET A 29 1.50 -15.76 3.13
C MET A 29 1.86 -16.82 4.17
N GLU A 30 3.06 -17.41 4.08
CA GLU A 30 3.57 -18.36 5.06
C GLU A 30 3.97 -17.69 6.37
N GLY A 31 4.85 -16.70 6.32
CA GLY A 31 5.48 -16.13 7.52
C GLY A 31 4.58 -15.19 8.31
N GLU A 32 3.74 -14.41 7.64
CA GLU A 32 2.92 -13.36 8.27
C GLU A 32 1.48 -13.83 8.47
N TYR A 33 0.96 -14.69 7.59
CA TYR A 33 -0.44 -15.13 7.63
C TYR A 33 -0.63 -16.61 7.97
N SER A 34 0.45 -17.38 8.14
CA SER A 34 0.38 -18.82 8.42
C SER A 34 -0.49 -19.60 7.43
N MET A 35 -0.54 -19.16 6.17
CA MET A 35 -1.31 -19.85 5.13
C MET A 35 -0.65 -21.18 4.79
N ARG A 36 -1.45 -22.25 4.80
CA ARG A 36 -1.00 -23.59 4.41
C ARG A 36 -0.84 -23.71 2.89
N GLU A 37 -1.79 -23.16 2.15
CA GLU A 37 -1.76 -23.11 0.70
C GLU A 37 -1.28 -21.74 0.24
N LYS A 38 -0.22 -21.72 -0.58
CA LYS A 38 0.34 -20.47 -1.10
C LYS A 38 -0.20 -20.21 -2.49
N LEU A 39 -0.65 -19.00 -2.72
CA LEU A 39 -1.06 -18.53 -4.04
C LEU A 39 0.10 -17.77 -4.70
N PRO A 40 0.09 -17.60 -6.04
CA PRO A 40 1.00 -16.68 -6.70
C PRO A 40 0.92 -15.29 -6.06
N ALA A 41 2.05 -14.57 -6.07
CA ALA A 41 2.10 -13.20 -5.56
C ALA A 41 1.01 -12.34 -6.21
N ASN A 42 0.30 -11.55 -5.41
CA ASN A 42 -0.78 -10.71 -5.91
C ASN A 42 -0.86 -9.40 -5.13
N VAL A 43 -1.51 -8.39 -5.73
CA VAL A 43 -1.77 -7.12 -5.06
C VAL A 43 -2.90 -7.25 -4.04
N TYR A 44 -2.80 -6.52 -2.93
CA TYR A 44 -3.93 -6.46 -1.98
C TYR A 44 -5.17 -5.87 -2.67
N THR A 45 -6.35 -6.37 -2.32
CA THR A 45 -7.60 -5.93 -2.95
C THR A 45 -7.91 -4.45 -2.71
N TRP A 46 -7.37 -3.88 -1.62
CA TRP A 46 -7.45 -2.45 -1.27
C TRP A 46 -6.26 -1.61 -1.75
N THR A 47 -5.32 -2.16 -2.52
CA THR A 47 -4.36 -1.29 -3.21
C THR A 47 -5.12 -0.41 -4.19
N SER A 48 -4.88 0.91 -4.16
CA SER A 48 -5.39 1.80 -5.20
C SER A 48 -4.83 1.37 -6.56
N ARG A 49 -5.60 1.63 -7.63
CA ARG A 49 -5.28 1.15 -8.97
C ARG A 49 -5.25 2.28 -9.98
N ASP A 50 -4.55 2.01 -11.08
CA ASP A 50 -4.60 2.80 -12.29
C ASP A 50 -5.91 2.57 -13.06
N PRO A 51 -6.35 3.54 -13.89
CA PRO A 51 -5.85 4.90 -13.99
C PRO A 51 -6.39 5.80 -12.86
N CYS A 52 -5.73 6.94 -12.64
CA CYS A 52 -6.31 8.02 -11.85
C CYS A 52 -7.58 8.57 -12.49
N ILE A 53 -8.38 9.29 -11.71
CA ILE A 53 -9.61 9.96 -12.19
C ILE A 53 -9.35 10.91 -13.37
N ASP A 54 -8.14 11.45 -13.47
CA ASP A 54 -7.68 12.33 -14.54
C ASP A 54 -7.01 11.58 -15.72
N GLY A 55 -7.08 10.25 -15.74
CA GLY A 55 -6.45 9.40 -16.74
C GLY A 55 -4.94 9.19 -16.55
N GLY A 56 -4.33 9.78 -15.52
CA GLY A 56 -2.91 9.61 -15.22
C GLY A 56 -2.57 8.26 -14.55
N ARG A 57 -1.28 8.02 -14.34
CA ARG A 57 -0.81 6.84 -13.58
C ARG A 57 -0.93 7.08 -12.06
N ALA A 58 -1.64 6.19 -11.39
CA ALA A 58 -1.94 6.14 -9.96
C ALA A 58 -0.87 5.42 -9.12
N VAL A 59 -0.28 4.34 -9.63
CA VAL A 59 0.74 3.54 -8.95
C VAL A 59 1.98 3.43 -9.83
N THR A 60 3.14 3.82 -9.28
CA THR A 60 4.42 3.81 -9.98
C THR A 60 5.16 2.50 -9.78
N VAL A 61 5.19 2.01 -8.54
CA VAL A 61 5.87 0.76 -8.12
C VAL A 61 5.04 0.04 -7.06
N CYS A 62 5.30 -1.26 -6.86
CA CYS A 62 4.70 -2.04 -5.78
C CYS A 62 5.79 -2.61 -4.86
N ALA A 63 5.49 -2.72 -3.57
CA ALA A 63 6.35 -3.34 -2.57
C ALA A 63 5.55 -4.24 -1.61
N PRO A 64 6.22 -5.11 -0.83
CA PRO A 64 5.58 -5.91 0.22
C PRO A 64 4.72 -5.04 1.13
N GLY A 65 3.43 -5.36 1.19
CA GLY A 65 2.44 -4.53 1.85
C GLY A 65 2.11 -4.94 3.26
N ALA A 66 2.79 -5.92 3.84
CA ALA A 66 2.59 -6.31 5.23
C ALA A 66 3.93 -6.41 5.96
N ALA A 67 3.90 -6.10 7.25
CA ALA A 67 5.08 -5.99 8.09
C ALA A 67 4.70 -6.12 9.58
N ILE A 68 5.60 -6.71 10.36
CA ILE A 68 5.56 -6.62 11.81
C ILE A 68 6.22 -5.29 12.20
N THR A 69 5.41 -4.31 12.61
CA THR A 69 5.86 -2.95 12.90
C THR A 69 5.70 -2.62 14.37
N SER A 70 6.56 -1.75 14.89
CA SER A 70 6.35 -1.11 16.19
C SER A 70 5.05 -0.33 16.20
N VAL A 71 4.41 -0.25 17.37
CA VAL A 71 3.14 0.45 17.55
C VAL A 71 3.26 1.43 18.73
N PRO A 72 2.40 2.46 18.80
CA PRO A 72 2.43 3.41 19.91
C PRO A 72 2.24 2.73 21.27
N GLU A 73 2.88 3.27 22.31
CA GLU A 73 2.92 2.68 23.65
C GLU A 73 1.54 2.49 24.29
N PHE A 74 0.58 3.37 23.99
CA PHE A 74 -0.80 3.23 24.47
C PHE A 74 -1.49 1.95 24.00
N THR A 75 -0.97 1.30 22.95
CA THR A 75 -1.47 0.01 22.44
C THR A 75 -1.13 -1.14 23.40
N MET A 76 -0.22 -0.94 24.37
CA MET A 76 0.26 -1.97 25.29
C MET A 76 0.82 -3.22 24.58
N SER A 77 1.34 -3.03 23.36
CA SER A 77 2.03 -4.04 22.57
C SER A 77 3.33 -3.46 22.01
N LYS A 78 4.36 -4.29 21.88
CA LYS A 78 5.65 -3.86 21.30
C LYS A 78 5.59 -3.77 19.78
N SER A 79 4.75 -4.60 19.14
CA SER A 79 4.63 -4.67 17.70
C SER A 79 3.30 -5.30 17.28
N MET A 80 2.86 -5.01 16.06
CA MET A 80 1.71 -5.68 15.44
C MET A 80 2.02 -5.99 13.98
N LEU A 81 1.42 -7.07 13.47
CA LEU A 81 1.34 -7.30 12.04
C LEU A 81 0.33 -6.33 11.43
N MET A 82 0.78 -5.45 10.56
CA MET A 82 -0.06 -4.49 9.85
C MET A 82 0.12 -4.65 8.35
N ASN A 83 -0.92 -4.30 7.59
CA ASN A 83 -0.90 -4.39 6.14
C ASN A 83 -1.55 -3.16 5.48
N GLY A 84 -1.09 -2.85 4.27
CA GLY A 84 -1.55 -1.74 3.46
C GLY A 84 -0.42 -1.05 2.70
N THR A 85 -0.81 -0.11 1.85
CA THR A 85 0.14 0.76 1.14
C THR A 85 1.00 1.59 2.09
N SER A 86 0.49 1.88 3.29
CA SER A 86 1.25 2.52 4.37
C SER A 86 2.45 1.71 4.85
N MET A 87 2.51 0.39 4.62
CA MET A 87 3.68 -0.45 4.95
C MET A 87 4.57 -0.66 3.72
N ALA A 88 3.98 -0.69 2.52
CA ALA A 88 4.73 -0.73 1.27
C ALA A 88 5.52 0.57 1.03
N ALA A 89 4.97 1.73 1.38
CA ALA A 89 5.61 3.03 1.22
C ALA A 89 6.96 3.17 1.95
N PRO A 90 7.06 2.89 3.28
CA PRO A 90 8.35 2.93 3.98
C PRO A 90 9.32 1.85 3.48
N HIS A 91 8.84 0.71 2.98
CA HIS A 91 9.70 -0.29 2.33
C HIS A 91 10.40 0.30 1.09
N VAL A 92 9.64 0.97 0.21
CA VAL A 92 10.23 1.66 -0.96
C VAL A 92 11.13 2.80 -0.51
N ALA A 93 10.72 3.58 0.49
CA ALA A 93 11.52 4.70 0.98
C ALA A 93 12.88 4.24 1.53
N GLY A 94 12.96 3.08 2.19
CA GLY A 94 14.22 2.51 2.67
C GLY A 94 15.12 1.90 1.58
N ALA A 95 14.58 1.68 0.37
CA ALA A 95 15.33 1.19 -0.78
C ALA A 95 15.94 2.30 -1.65
N ILE A 96 15.67 3.57 -1.33
CA ILE A 96 16.19 4.77 -1.99
C ILE A 96 17.22 5.44 -1.07
#